data_AF-A0A0K8P5B5-F1
#
_entry.id   AF-A0A0K8P5B5-F1
#
_cell.length_a   1.000
_cell.length_b   1.000
_cell.length_c   1.000
_cell.angle_alpha   90.00
_cell.angle_beta   90.00
_cell.angle_gamma   90.00
#
_symmetry.space_group_name_H-M   'P 1'
#
loop_
_entity.id
_entity.type
_entity.pdbx_description
1 polymer ?
#
loop_
_entity_poly.entity_id
_entity_poly.type
_entity_poly.pdbx_seq_one_letter_code
_entity_poly.pdbx_strand_id
1 'polypeptide(L)' 'MLLALALLAGCAARPPARVEIPIAVPCRVTLPPRPVYATEALSSDAGIYDQVRALLAERRQRMAYEAQLEAAARACS' A
#
# COMPACT_ATOMS: atom_id res chain seq x y z
N MET A 1 -50.47 17.06 28.20
CA MET A 1 -49.76 18.05 27.34
C MET A 1 -48.36 18.37 27.88
N LEU A 2 -48.20 18.85 29.12
CA LEU A 2 -46.88 19.15 29.73
C LEU A 2 -45.90 17.95 29.79
N LEU A 3 -46.40 16.74 30.07
CA LEU A 3 -45.56 15.53 30.12
C LEU A 3 -44.90 15.19 28.78
N ALA A 4 -45.62 15.41 27.67
CA ALA A 4 -45.11 15.16 26.33
C ALA A 4 -43.99 16.14 25.98
N LEU A 5 -44.16 17.43 26.34
CA LEU A 5 -43.14 18.47 26.13
C LEU A 5 -41.85 18.19 26.92
N ALA A 6 -41.96 17.69 28.16
CA ALA A 6 -40.79 17.33 28.98
C ALA A 6 -39.98 16.16 28.41
N LEU A 7 -40.66 15.17 27.80
CA LEU A 7 -40.01 14.02 27.18
C LEU A 7 -39.20 14.39 25.92
N LEU A 8 -39.68 15.37 25.13
CA LEU A 8 -38.98 15.83 23.93
C LEU A 8 -37.75 16.70 24.24
N ALA A 9 -37.73 17.40 25.39
CA ALA A 9 -36.60 18.24 25.79
C ALA A 9 -35.31 17.43 26.07
N GLY A 10 -35.42 16.15 26.43
CA GLY A 10 -34.28 15.27 26.68
C GLY A 10 -33.47 14.91 25.42
N CYS A 11 -34.10 14.84 24.24
CA CYS A 11 -33.41 14.55 22.98
C CYS A 11 -32.54 15.72 22.48
N ALA A 12 -32.94 16.96 22.76
CA ALA A 12 -32.19 18.17 22.37
C ALA A 12 -31.06 18.53 23.34
N ALA A 13 -31.04 17.94 24.54
CA ALA A 13 -30.07 18.26 25.59
C ALA A 13 -28.72 17.53 25.48
N ARG A 14 -28.49 16.73 24.42
CA ARG A 14 -27.23 15.99 24.28
C ARG A 14 -26.12 16.89 23.76
N PRO A 15 -25.08 17.19 24.55
CA PRO A 15 -23.97 18.01 24.09
C PRO A 15 -23.20 17.29 22.97
N PRO A 16 -22.61 18.03 22.02
CA PRO A 16 -21.76 17.42 21.00
C PRO A 16 -20.59 16.69 21.66
N ALA A 17 -20.41 15.42 21.31
CA ALA A 17 -19.26 14.65 21.76
C ALA A 17 -18.07 14.95 20.85
N ARG A 18 -16.89 15.19 21.43
CA ARG A 18 -15.64 15.21 20.65
C ARG A 18 -15.34 13.78 20.19
N VAL A 19 -15.13 13.61 18.90
CA VAL A 19 -14.73 12.33 18.29
C VAL A 19 -13.41 12.56 17.56
N GLU A 20 -12.41 11.74 17.87
CA GLU A 20 -11.15 11.71 17.13
C GLU A 20 -11.37 10.89 15.85
N ILE A 21 -11.32 11.55 14.70
CA ILE A 21 -11.44 10.90 13.40
C ILE A 21 -10.02 10.63 12.89
N PRO A 22 -9.61 9.37 12.70
CA PRO A 22 -8.32 9.09 12.11
C PRO A 22 -8.31 9.61 10.68
N ILE A 23 -7.40 10.52 10.38
CA ILE A 23 -7.15 11.01 9.02
C ILE A 23 -5.94 10.28 8.44
N ALA A 24 -6.00 9.94 7.15
CA ALA A 24 -4.87 9.36 6.46
C ALA A 24 -3.72 10.37 6.42
N VAL A 25 -2.55 9.96 6.94
CA VAL A 25 -1.33 10.76 6.85
C VAL A 25 -0.53 10.38 5.60
N PRO A 26 0.09 11.34 4.90
CA PRO A 26 0.89 11.03 3.73
C PRO A 26 2.17 10.29 4.14
N CYS A 27 2.37 9.09 3.61
CA CYS A 27 3.62 8.38 3.81
C CYS A 27 4.75 9.03 3.00
N ARG A 28 5.86 9.35 3.67
CA ARG A 28 7.06 9.90 3.04
C ARG A 28 8.09 8.79 2.83
N VAL A 29 7.83 7.94 1.83
CA VAL A 29 8.76 6.89 1.40
C VAL A 29 9.19 7.13 -0.04
N THR A 30 10.45 6.83 -0.35
CA THR A 30 10.92 6.85 -1.74
C THR A 30 10.59 5.52 -2.38
N LEU A 31 9.95 5.55 -3.55
CA LEU A 31 9.69 4.33 -4.31
C LEU A 31 11.03 3.76 -4.83
N PRO A 32 11.36 2.49 -4.52
CA PRO A 32 12.53 1.84 -5.11
C PRO A 32 12.43 1.87 -6.64
N PRO A 33 13.52 2.19 -7.36
CA PRO A 33 13.50 2.22 -8.81
C PRO A 33 13.32 0.81 -9.37
N ARG A 34 12.54 0.68 -10.44
CA ARG A 34 12.39 -0.59 -11.16
C ARG A 34 13.76 -1.02 -11.71
N PRO A 35 14.23 -2.24 -11.44
CA PRO A 35 15.47 -2.72 -12.02
C PRO A 35 15.31 -2.96 -13.52
N VAL A 36 16.43 -2.92 -14.25
CA VAL A 36 16.50 -3.48 -15.62
C VAL A 36 16.57 -4.99 -15.48
N TYR A 37 15.54 -5.68 -15.96
CA TYR A 37 15.46 -7.13 -15.81
C TYR A 37 16.34 -7.85 -16.82
N ALA A 38 16.90 -9.00 -16.41
CA ALA A 38 17.82 -9.78 -17.22
C ALA A 38 17.22 -10.23 -18.57
N THR A 39 15.89 -10.42 -18.66
CA THR A 39 15.25 -10.77 -19.94
C THR A 39 15.09 -9.60 -20.91
N GLU A 40 15.21 -8.34 -20.46
CA GLU A 40 15.04 -7.16 -21.32
C GLU A 40 16.18 -7.01 -22.34
N ALA A 41 17.36 -7.51 -22.00
CA ALA A 41 18.52 -7.52 -22.90
C ALA A 41 18.61 -8.78 -23.77
N LEU A 42 17.65 -9.71 -23.65
CA LEU A 42 17.70 -10.98 -24.33
C LEU A 42 17.23 -10.85 -25.78
N SER A 43 18.02 -11.39 -26.71
CA SER A 43 17.66 -11.43 -28.13
C SER A 43 16.45 -12.33 -28.38
N SER A 44 15.63 -11.99 -29.39
CA SER A 44 14.44 -12.78 -29.75
C SER A 44 14.75 -14.18 -30.29
N ASP A 45 15.97 -14.39 -30.79
CA ASP A 45 16.48 -15.67 -31.30
C ASP A 45 17.32 -16.44 -30.26
N ALA A 46 17.37 -15.96 -29.01
CA ALA A 46 18.15 -16.59 -27.96
C ALA A 46 17.75 -18.06 -27.75
N GLY A 47 18.74 -18.93 -27.62
CA GLY A 47 18.52 -20.35 -27.35
C GLY A 47 17.90 -20.60 -25.98
N ILE A 48 17.30 -21.78 -25.80
CA ILE A 48 16.61 -22.15 -24.55
C ILE A 48 17.50 -22.03 -23.30
N TYR A 49 18.80 -22.33 -23.45
CA TYR A 49 19.75 -22.24 -22.34
C TYR A 49 19.95 -20.79 -21.87
N ASP A 50 20.05 -19.84 -22.79
CA ASP A 50 20.20 -18.41 -22.48
C ASP A 50 18.90 -17.83 -21.90
N GLN A 51 17.74 -18.26 -22.42
CA GLN A 51 16.44 -17.91 -21.86
C GLN A 51 16.31 -18.37 -20.39
N VAL A 52 16.60 -19.63 -20.09
CA VAL A 52 16.53 -20.16 -18.73
C VAL A 52 17.51 -19.45 -17.80
N ARG A 53 18.73 -19.16 -18.28
CA ARG A 53 19.72 -18.38 -17.53
C ARG A 53 19.19 -16.98 -17.19
N ALA A 54 18.63 -16.27 -18.18
CA ALA A 54 18.06 -14.93 -17.97
C ALA A 54 16.88 -14.96 -17.00
N LEU A 55 15.97 -15.93 -17.12
CA LEU A 55 14.83 -16.09 -16.22
C LEU A 55 15.26 -16.39 -14.77
N LEU A 56 16.28 -17.23 -14.57
CA LEU A 56 16.81 -17.51 -13.23
C LEU A 56 17.50 -16.29 -12.61
N ALA A 57 18.18 -15.46 -13.42
CA ALA A 57 18.75 -14.21 -12.96
C ALA A 57 17.64 -13.21 -12.58
N GLU A 58 16.65 -13.05 -13.45
CA GLU A 58 15.51 -12.16 -13.24
C GLU A 58 14.69 -12.55 -12.01
N ARG A 59 14.49 -13.85 -11.76
CA ARG A 59 13.81 -14.31 -10.54
C ARG A 59 14.45 -13.75 -9.29
N ARG A 60 15.79 -13.70 -9.23
CA ARG A 60 16.51 -13.10 -8.11
C ARG A 60 16.35 -11.59 -8.05
N GLN A 61 16.38 -10.91 -9.20
CA GLN A 61 16.11 -9.47 -9.28
C GLN A 61 14.72 -9.12 -8.76
N ARG A 62 13.70 -9.91 -9.12
CA ARG A 62 12.32 -9.73 -8.65
C ARG A 62 12.18 -9.94 -7.15
N MET A 63 12.73 -11.03 -6.61
CA MET A 63 12.72 -11.27 -5.15
C MET A 63 13.38 -10.11 -4.37
N ALA A 64 14.49 -9.57 -4.87
CA ALA A 64 15.15 -8.42 -4.24
C ALA A 64 14.29 -7.14 -4.33
N TYR A 65 13.67 -6.89 -5.48
CA TYR A 65 12.79 -5.72 -5.66
C TYR A 65 11.51 -5.82 -4.83
N GLU A 66 10.90 -7.00 -4.75
CA GLU A 66 9.76 -7.29 -3.88
C GLU A 66 10.11 -7.02 -2.41
N ALA A 67 11.27 -7.47 -1.93
CA ALA A 67 11.73 -7.18 -0.58
C ALA A 67 11.90 -5.67 -0.32
N GLN A 68 12.41 -4.91 -1.30
CA GLN A 68 12.52 -3.45 -1.21
C GLN A 68 11.14 -2.78 -1.16
N LEU A 69 10.19 -3.24 -1.98
CA LEU A 69 8.82 -2.75 -1.99
C LEU A 69 8.10 -3.05 -0.68
N GLU A 70 8.24 -4.26 -0.14
CA GLU A 70 7.69 -4.63 1.16
C GLU A 70 8.29 -3.80 2.30
N ALA A 71 9.59 -3.49 2.24
CA ALA A 71 10.23 -2.61 3.22
C ALA A 71 9.66 -1.19 3.12
N ALA A 72 9.48 -0.67 1.90
CA ALA A 72 8.87 0.63 1.68
C ALA A 72 7.41 0.68 2.17
N ALA A 73 6.64 -0.38 1.93
CA ALA A 73 5.26 -0.48 2.41
C ALA A 73 5.17 -0.55 3.93
N ARG A 74 6.04 -1.35 4.57
CA ARG A 74 6.12 -1.46 6.04
C ARG A 74 6.54 -0.15 6.72
N ALA A 75 7.30 0.71 6.04
CA ALA A 75 7.63 2.03 6.57
C ALA A 75 6.40 2.97 6.66
N CYS A 76 5.28 2.62 6.00
CA CYS A 76 4.06 3.43 5.90
C CYS A 76 2.88 2.88 6.71
N SER A 77 2.99 1.67 7.27
CA SER A 77 1.95 0.98 8.04
C SER A 77 2.17 1.15 9.53
#